data_AF-A0A8H7DFN5-F1
#
_entry.id   AF-A0A8H7DFN5-F1
#
_cell.length_a   1.000
_cell.length_b   1.000
_cell.length_c   1.000
_cell.angle_alpha   90.00
_cell.angle_beta   90.00
_cell.angle_gamma   90.00
#
_symmetry.space_group_name_H-M   'P 1'
#
loop_
_entity.id
_entity.type
_entity.pdbx_description
1 polymer ?
#
loop_
_entity_poly.entity_id
_entity_poly.type
_entity_poly.pdbx_seq_one_letter_code
_entity_poly.pdbx_strand_id
1 'polypeptide(L)'
;MFSLPQSGAGDEVPVIPVTETGRLFDRFLRVWYPGAEMLVKFDGLDELAKITELALLKYDVQSVAPIMRIHSQVYLQTHCLGVFAVACRYGWDDVAKAATKQSLNFTRATLFNDSTLLRYHHTCGRAASSVKLLGVSDHRYSWYTCTSCPAHTSSYSPPPFGMNTPRAWIFQYLDEMSSKLKDTPGANVQDPSILLAAQVKAASCKGNCRQDGLRDLIRFVTEKYEPAVKAAIEAVRLEISF
;
A
#
# COMPACT_ATOMS: atom_id res chain seq x y z
N MET A 1 39.99 31.53 17.98
CA MET A 1 39.44 31.22 19.31
C MET A 1 38.28 32.15 19.56
N PHE A 2 37.06 31.63 19.59
CA PHE A 2 35.89 32.41 20.00
C PHE A 2 35.77 32.30 21.52
N SER A 3 36.16 33.34 22.25
CA SER A 3 35.88 33.46 23.67
C SER A 3 34.50 34.08 23.81
N LEU A 4 33.55 33.33 24.36
CA LEU A 4 32.25 33.88 24.73
C LEU A 4 32.47 34.91 25.86
N PRO A 5 31.86 36.10 25.80
CA PRO A 5 31.90 37.04 26.91
C PRO A 5 31.17 36.40 28.10
N GLN A 6 31.93 35.97 29.10
CA GLN A 6 31.38 35.62 30.40
C GLN A 6 31.23 36.92 31.19
N SER A 7 30.01 37.46 31.19
CA SER A 7 29.65 38.64 31.97
C SER A 7 29.82 38.35 33.46
N GLY A 8 30.55 39.22 34.16
CA GLY A 8 30.75 39.13 35.59
C GLY A 8 29.49 39.47 36.39
N ALA A 9 29.32 38.72 37.49
CA ALA A 9 28.68 39.11 38.74
C ALA A 9 27.27 39.73 38.65
N GLY A 10 26.29 38.86 38.42
CA GLY A 10 24.86 39.09 38.53
C GLY A 10 24.11 38.04 37.73
N ASP A 11 24.25 36.76 38.11
CA ASP A 11 23.83 35.57 37.32
C ASP A 11 22.30 35.41 37.21
N GLU A 12 21.61 36.40 36.65
CA GLU A 12 20.29 36.17 36.08
C GLU A 12 20.47 35.43 34.75
N VAL A 13 20.25 34.11 34.79
CA VAL A 13 20.21 33.28 33.59
C VAL A 13 19.22 33.92 32.61
N PRO A 14 19.63 34.28 31.38
CA PRO A 14 18.74 34.93 30.44
C PRO A 14 17.58 33.98 30.10
N VAL A 15 16.37 34.36 30.51
CA VAL A 15 15.15 33.58 30.26
C VAL A 15 14.58 33.99 28.91
N ILE A 16 14.59 33.06 27.95
CA ILE A 16 13.97 33.27 26.63
C ILE A 16 12.56 32.67 26.68
N PRO A 17 11.49 33.47 26.63
CA PRO A 17 10.13 32.95 26.58
C PRO A 17 9.87 32.25 25.24
N VAL A 18 9.25 31.07 25.28
CA VAL A 18 8.80 30.31 24.11
C VAL A 18 7.28 30.15 24.12
N THR A 19 6.67 30.10 22.94
CA THR A 19 5.20 29.96 22.80
C THR A 19 4.74 28.51 22.83
N GLU A 20 5.66 27.58 22.62
CA GLU A 20 5.44 26.14 22.58
C GLU A 20 5.14 25.59 23.97
N THR A 21 4.36 24.52 24.03
CA THR A 21 4.22 23.78 25.28
C THR A 21 5.56 23.14 25.65
N GLY A 22 5.85 23.09 26.96
CA GLY A 22 7.11 22.48 27.43
C GLY A 22 7.33 21.05 26.93
N ARG A 23 6.25 20.29 26.74
CA ARG A 23 6.29 18.92 26.18
C ARG A 23 6.73 18.89 24.71
N LEU A 24 6.15 19.76 23.87
CA LEU A 24 6.48 19.84 22.45
C LEU A 24 7.92 20.30 22.26
N PHE A 25 8.32 21.31 23.05
CA PHE A 25 9.66 21.88 22.99
C PHE A 25 10.74 20.91 23.50
N ASP A 26 10.50 20.18 24.60
CA ASP A 26 11.40 19.12 25.07
C ASP A 26 11.61 18.03 24.00
N ARG A 27 10.55 17.59 23.33
CA ARG A 27 10.67 16.59 22.24
C ARG A 27 11.44 17.13 21.05
N PHE A 28 11.15 18.36 20.62
CA PHE A 28 11.92 19.03 19.58
C PHE A 28 13.42 19.09 19.92
N LEU A 29 13.77 19.51 21.14
CA LEU A 29 15.15 19.57 21.58
C LEU A 29 15.81 18.19 21.58
N ARG A 30 15.11 17.13 22.01
CA ARG A 30 15.64 15.75 21.97
C ARG A 30 15.88 15.22 20.56
N VAL A 31 15.07 15.65 19.59
CA VAL A 31 15.29 15.30 18.18
C VAL A 31 16.52 16.03 17.63
N TRP A 32 16.78 17.24 18.10
CA TRP A 32 17.92 18.04 17.67
C TRP A 32 19.23 17.71 18.42
N TYR A 33 19.13 17.18 19.65
CA TYR A 33 20.29 16.90 20.47
C TYR A 33 21.01 15.61 20.03
N PRO A 34 22.33 15.67 19.73
CA PRO A 34 23.07 14.52 19.25
C PRO A 34 23.03 13.31 20.18
N GLY A 35 22.79 12.12 19.61
CA GLY A 35 22.78 10.83 20.31
C GLY A 35 21.43 10.42 20.88
N ALA A 36 20.40 11.27 20.79
CA ALA A 36 19.05 10.97 21.29
C ALA A 36 17.99 10.88 20.17
N GLU A 37 18.32 11.33 18.96
CA GLU A 37 17.37 11.58 17.88
C GLU A 37 16.55 10.34 17.44
N MET A 38 17.17 9.15 17.44
CA MET A 38 16.53 7.89 17.04
C MET A 38 15.76 7.22 18.19
N LEU A 39 15.96 7.69 19.43
CA LEU A 39 15.29 7.15 20.62
C LEU A 39 13.98 7.89 20.94
N VAL A 40 13.74 9.03 20.28
CA VAL A 40 12.52 9.81 20.47
C VAL A 40 11.32 9.00 19.97
N LYS A 41 10.37 8.76 20.87
CA LYS A 41 9.08 8.17 20.54
C LYS A 41 8.04 9.28 20.46
N PHE A 42 7.36 9.34 19.33
CA PHE A 42 6.23 10.23 19.12
C PHE A 42 4.94 9.51 19.53
N ASP A 43 4.00 10.26 20.08
CA ASP A 43 2.69 9.73 20.48
C ASP A 43 1.83 9.39 19.25
N GLY A 44 2.14 10.00 18.10
CA GLY A 44 1.43 9.80 16.85
C GLY A 44 1.95 10.72 15.75
N LEU A 45 1.34 10.57 14.56
CA LEU A 45 1.73 11.33 13.38
C LEU A 45 1.49 12.84 13.54
N ASP A 46 0.43 13.25 14.24
CA ASP A 46 0.10 14.67 14.46
C ASP A 46 1.21 15.40 15.22
N GLU A 47 1.79 14.74 16.22
CA GLU A 47 2.88 15.32 16.99
C GLU A 47 4.17 15.36 16.18
N LEU A 48 4.47 14.31 15.41
CA LEU A 48 5.59 14.32 14.46
C LEU A 48 5.45 15.46 13.46
N ALA A 49 4.25 15.68 12.91
CA ALA A 49 3.97 16.76 11.98
C ALA A 49 4.19 18.15 12.62
N LYS A 50 3.71 18.35 13.86
CA LYS A 50 3.92 19.60 14.63
C LYS A 50 5.39 19.87 14.92
N ILE A 51 6.14 18.85 15.34
CA ILE A 51 7.58 19.01 15.62
C ILE A 51 8.34 19.26 14.31
N THR A 52 7.96 18.62 13.21
CA THR A 52 8.55 18.89 11.89
C THR A 52 8.29 20.33 11.46
N GLU A 53 7.06 20.82 11.63
CA GLU A 53 6.70 22.21 11.32
C GLU A 53 7.49 23.20 12.17
N LEU A 54 7.58 22.93 13.47
CA LEU A 54 8.34 23.73 14.41
C LEU A 54 9.82 23.79 14.02
N ALA A 55 10.42 22.64 13.75
CA ALA A 55 11.83 22.53 13.39
C ALA A 55 12.13 23.23 12.06
N LEU A 56 11.38 22.92 10.99
CA LEU A 56 11.73 23.34 9.64
C LEU A 56 11.22 24.75 9.28
N LEU A 57 10.07 25.18 9.83
CA LEU A 57 9.47 26.47 9.47
C LEU A 57 9.69 27.54 10.54
N LYS A 58 9.61 27.20 11.83
CA LYS A 58 9.73 28.20 12.90
C LYS A 58 11.18 28.47 13.30
N TYR A 59 11.95 27.40 13.52
CA TYR A 59 13.34 27.51 14.01
C TYR A 59 14.42 27.27 12.96
N ASP A 60 14.03 26.96 11.71
CA ASP A 60 14.92 26.73 10.58
C ASP A 60 16.04 25.69 10.83
N VAL A 61 15.69 24.61 11.52
CA VAL A 61 16.60 23.52 11.87
C VAL A 61 16.51 22.40 10.83
N GLN A 62 17.13 22.62 9.68
CA GLN A 62 17.08 21.70 8.54
C GLN A 62 17.71 20.33 8.83
N SER A 63 18.63 20.24 9.80
CA SER A 63 19.27 18.97 10.20
C SER A 63 18.29 17.91 10.72
N VAL A 64 17.08 18.33 11.13
CA VAL A 64 16.03 17.44 11.64
C VAL A 64 15.25 16.75 10.51
N ALA A 65 15.26 17.29 9.28
CA ALA A 65 14.45 16.76 8.18
C ALA A 65 14.70 15.26 7.87
N PRO A 66 15.95 14.75 7.78
CA PRO A 66 16.19 13.33 7.55
C PRO A 66 15.65 12.43 8.66
N ILE A 67 15.73 12.88 9.91
CA ILE A 67 15.24 12.14 11.09
C ILE A 67 13.71 12.05 11.04
N MET A 68 13.01 13.16 10.78
CA MET A 68 11.55 13.18 10.69
C MET A 68 11.04 12.37 9.51
N ARG A 69 11.77 12.40 8.39
CA ARG A 69 11.49 11.55 7.23
C ARG A 69 11.53 10.07 7.61
N ILE A 70 12.55 9.63 8.36
CA ILE A 70 12.64 8.23 8.83
C ILE A 70 11.49 7.88 9.78
N HIS A 71 11.24 8.72 10.79
CA HIS A 71 10.16 8.46 11.75
C HIS A 71 8.77 8.45 11.10
N SER A 72 8.54 9.26 10.07
CA SER A 72 7.27 9.28 9.35
C SER A 72 6.96 7.93 8.67
N GLN A 73 7.98 7.18 8.26
CA GLN A 73 7.78 5.89 7.58
C GLN A 73 7.19 4.83 8.50
N VAL A 74 7.38 4.95 9.82
CA VAL A 74 6.79 4.04 10.82
C VAL A 74 5.26 4.07 10.78
N TYR A 75 4.68 5.20 10.34
CA TYR A 75 3.23 5.40 10.27
C TYR A 75 2.62 5.01 8.93
N LEU A 76 3.39 4.50 7.96
CA LEU A 76 2.87 4.17 6.63
C LEU A 76 1.70 3.16 6.69
N GLN A 77 1.84 2.12 7.51
CA GLN A 77 0.83 1.06 7.60
C GLN A 77 -0.49 1.51 8.22
N THR A 78 -0.48 2.57 9.05
CA THR A 78 -1.64 3.01 9.82
C THR A 78 -2.20 4.36 9.36
N HIS A 79 -1.34 5.25 8.86
CA HIS A 79 -1.67 6.64 8.53
C HIS A 79 -1.05 7.08 7.19
N CYS A 80 -1.07 6.23 6.16
CA CYS A 80 -0.47 6.54 4.85
C CYS A 80 -0.90 7.90 4.28
N LEU A 81 -2.16 8.31 4.44
CA LEU A 81 -2.66 9.62 3.99
C LEU A 81 -1.98 10.79 4.69
N GLY A 82 -1.86 10.73 6.02
CA GLY A 82 -1.20 11.78 6.77
C GLY A 82 0.30 11.83 6.46
N VAL A 83 0.94 10.66 6.31
CA VAL A 83 2.35 10.57 5.92
C VAL A 83 2.56 11.16 4.54
N PHE A 84 1.65 10.90 3.59
CA PHE A 84 1.66 11.52 2.27
C PHE A 84 1.53 13.05 2.35
N ALA A 85 0.58 13.56 3.15
CA ALA A 85 0.40 15.00 3.31
C ALA A 85 1.62 15.69 3.92
N VAL A 86 2.23 15.09 4.95
CA VAL A 86 3.49 15.55 5.55
C VAL A 86 4.61 15.55 4.50
N ALA A 87 4.76 14.43 3.76
CA ALA A 87 5.78 14.33 2.72
C ALA A 87 5.60 15.36 1.60
N CYS A 88 4.36 15.65 1.20
CA CYS A 88 4.08 16.69 0.20
C CYS A 88 4.41 18.08 0.72
N ARG A 89 4.07 18.39 1.97
CA ARG A 89 4.35 19.69 2.58
C ARG A 89 5.86 19.99 2.65
N TYR A 90 6.70 18.97 2.80
CA TYR A 90 8.15 19.12 2.98
C TYR A 90 8.99 18.61 1.80
N GLY A 91 8.38 18.23 0.67
CA GLY A 91 9.10 17.75 -0.53
C GLY A 91 9.86 16.43 -0.33
N TRP A 92 9.30 15.50 0.43
CA TRP A 92 9.90 14.17 0.66
C TRP A 92 9.39 13.15 -0.35
N ASP A 93 9.88 13.23 -1.59
CA ASP A 93 9.41 12.45 -2.75
C ASP A 93 9.30 10.94 -2.50
N ASP A 94 10.31 10.33 -1.87
CA ASP A 94 10.36 8.90 -1.59
C ASP A 94 9.28 8.47 -0.58
N VAL A 95 9.06 9.27 0.47
CA VAL A 95 8.05 9.01 1.49
C VAL A 95 6.67 9.22 0.90
N ALA A 96 6.48 10.25 0.07
CA ALA A 96 5.24 10.44 -0.68
C ALA A 96 4.96 9.25 -1.61
N LYS A 97 5.98 8.75 -2.33
CA LYS A 97 5.86 7.55 -3.18
C LYS A 97 5.55 6.30 -2.36
N ALA A 98 6.21 6.10 -1.22
CA ALA A 98 5.96 4.97 -0.33
C ALA A 98 4.54 5.01 0.24
N ALA A 99 4.08 6.16 0.71
CA ALA A 99 2.72 6.39 1.20
C ALA A 99 1.68 6.15 0.11
N THR A 100 1.95 6.59 -1.11
CA THR A 100 1.06 6.36 -2.26
C THR A 100 0.96 4.88 -2.63
N LYS A 101 2.06 4.14 -2.59
CA LYS A 101 2.01 2.67 -2.78
C LYS A 101 1.26 1.98 -1.65
N GLN A 102 1.47 2.43 -0.42
CA GLN A 102 0.80 1.88 0.76
C GLN A 102 -0.71 2.13 0.76
N SER A 103 -1.17 3.21 0.12
CA SER A 103 -2.61 3.52 -0.02
C SER A 103 -3.38 2.46 -0.81
N LEU A 104 -2.71 1.67 -1.64
CA LEU A 104 -3.32 0.57 -2.41
C LEU A 104 -3.89 -0.53 -1.51
N ASN A 105 -3.39 -0.66 -0.28
CA ASN A 105 -3.88 -1.63 0.71
C ASN A 105 -5.18 -1.18 1.39
N PHE A 106 -5.62 0.05 1.12
CA PHE A 106 -6.82 0.61 1.69
C PHE A 106 -7.94 0.67 0.65
N THR A 107 -9.17 0.53 1.12
CA THR A 107 -10.37 0.72 0.29
C THR A 107 -10.45 2.16 -0.17
N ARG A 108 -10.87 2.37 -1.42
CA ARG A 108 -11.01 3.70 -2.02
C ARG A 108 -11.81 4.69 -1.15
N ALA A 109 -12.85 4.22 -0.46
CA ALA A 109 -13.68 5.06 0.42
C ALA A 109 -12.94 5.68 1.61
N THR A 110 -11.80 5.10 2.02
CA THR A 110 -10.98 5.62 3.12
C THR A 110 -10.01 6.72 2.67
N LEU A 111 -9.78 6.86 1.37
CA LEU A 111 -8.90 7.86 0.79
C LEU A 111 -9.70 9.15 0.55
N PHE A 112 -9.80 10.00 1.57
CA PHE A 112 -10.51 11.28 1.46
C PHE A 112 -9.68 12.36 0.76
N ASN A 113 -10.34 13.20 -0.04
CA ASN A 113 -9.95 14.55 -0.49
C ASN A 113 -8.65 14.75 -1.31
N ASP A 114 -7.76 13.77 -1.44
CA ASP A 114 -6.55 13.92 -2.26
C ASP A 114 -6.74 13.39 -3.69
N SER A 115 -6.77 14.30 -4.65
CA SER A 115 -7.00 13.96 -6.06
C SER A 115 -5.87 13.13 -6.70
N THR A 116 -4.63 13.26 -6.21
CA THR A 116 -3.46 12.55 -6.76
C THR A 116 -3.46 11.11 -6.28
N LEU A 117 -3.63 10.90 -4.97
CA LEU A 117 -3.73 9.55 -4.40
C LEU A 117 -4.92 8.78 -4.98
N LEU A 118 -6.10 9.42 -5.07
CA LEU A 118 -7.29 8.81 -5.64
C LEU A 118 -7.10 8.44 -7.11
N ARG A 119 -6.44 9.31 -7.90
CA ARG A 119 -6.16 9.04 -9.32
C ARG A 119 -5.21 7.86 -9.48
N TYR A 120 -4.13 7.82 -8.71
CA TYR A 120 -3.19 6.68 -8.74
C TYR A 120 -3.87 5.40 -8.31
N HIS A 121 -4.57 5.40 -7.18
CA HIS A 121 -5.30 4.25 -6.64
C HIS A 121 -6.32 3.71 -7.65
N HIS A 122 -7.14 4.58 -8.24
CA HIS A 122 -8.10 4.20 -9.27
C HIS A 122 -7.42 3.60 -10.51
N THR A 123 -6.28 4.15 -10.94
CA THR A 123 -5.55 3.65 -12.11
C THR A 123 -4.95 2.27 -11.83
N CYS A 124 -4.37 2.07 -10.66
CA CYS A 124 -3.90 0.76 -10.18
C CYS A 124 -5.05 -0.24 -10.07
N GLY A 125 -6.20 0.16 -9.53
CA GLY A 125 -7.38 -0.69 -9.42
C GLY A 125 -7.91 -1.13 -10.78
N ARG A 126 -7.91 -0.23 -11.77
CA ARG A 126 -8.23 -0.57 -13.17
C ARG A 126 -7.21 -1.53 -13.78
N ALA A 127 -5.92 -1.30 -13.57
CA ALA A 127 -4.88 -2.18 -14.09
C ALA A 127 -4.98 -3.59 -13.48
N ALA A 128 -5.05 -3.68 -12.15
CA ALA A 128 -5.18 -4.93 -11.40
C ALA A 128 -6.46 -5.71 -11.76
N SER A 129 -7.61 -5.03 -11.84
CA SER A 129 -8.89 -5.66 -12.20
C SER A 129 -8.96 -6.13 -13.66
N SER A 130 -8.11 -5.59 -14.55
CA SER A 130 -8.07 -5.95 -15.97
C SER A 130 -7.30 -7.23 -16.28
N VAL A 131 -6.61 -7.81 -15.28
CA VAL A 131 -5.86 -9.07 -15.45
C VAL A 131 -6.82 -10.22 -15.70
N LYS A 132 -6.80 -10.75 -16.93
CA LYS A 132 -7.66 -11.87 -17.37
C LYS A 132 -6.92 -13.21 -17.36
N LEU A 133 -7.69 -14.30 -17.37
CA LEU A 133 -7.23 -15.68 -17.56
C LEU A 133 -6.40 -15.93 -18.84
N LEU A 134 -6.49 -15.03 -19.83
CA LEU A 134 -6.02 -15.25 -21.20
C LEU A 134 -4.52 -15.56 -21.33
N GLY A 135 -3.71 -15.30 -20.30
CA GLY A 135 -2.28 -15.64 -20.27
C GLY A 135 -1.95 -17.03 -19.72
N VAL A 136 -2.93 -17.80 -19.25
CA VAL A 136 -2.71 -19.11 -18.63
C VAL A 136 -3.19 -20.22 -19.56
N SER A 137 -2.30 -20.58 -20.49
CA SER A 137 -2.45 -21.65 -21.47
C SER A 137 -2.25 -23.05 -20.89
N ASP A 138 -2.27 -23.21 -19.56
CA ASP A 138 -2.12 -24.53 -18.96
C ASP A 138 -3.46 -25.28 -18.94
N HIS A 139 -3.69 -26.05 -20.00
CA HIS A 139 -4.86 -26.91 -20.17
C HIS A 139 -4.97 -28.05 -19.14
N ARG A 140 -3.97 -28.22 -18.26
CA ARG A 140 -3.97 -29.27 -17.25
C ARG A 140 -4.83 -28.93 -16.04
N TYR A 141 -5.24 -27.67 -15.87
CA TYR A 141 -6.13 -27.30 -14.77
C TYR A 141 -7.49 -27.99 -14.90
N SER A 142 -8.04 -28.45 -13.78
CA SER A 142 -9.30 -29.17 -13.67
C SER A 142 -10.50 -28.43 -14.27
N TRP A 143 -10.50 -27.10 -14.30
CA TRP A 143 -11.55 -26.32 -14.96
C TRP A 143 -11.47 -26.33 -16.50
N TYR A 144 -10.39 -26.82 -17.11
CA TYR A 144 -10.32 -27.08 -18.54
C TYR A 144 -10.64 -28.54 -18.89
N THR A 145 -10.29 -29.49 -18.01
CA THR A 145 -10.40 -30.93 -18.27
C THR A 145 -11.71 -31.55 -17.78
N CYS A 146 -12.34 -30.98 -16.74
CA CYS A 146 -13.63 -31.46 -16.26
C CYS A 146 -14.70 -31.22 -17.34
N THR A 147 -15.69 -32.10 -17.47
CA THR A 147 -16.86 -31.95 -18.36
C THR A 147 -18.20 -31.98 -17.60
N SER A 148 -18.16 -32.22 -16.29
CA SER A 148 -19.35 -32.52 -15.47
C SER A 148 -19.99 -31.29 -14.79
N CYS A 149 -19.44 -30.09 -14.96
CA CYS A 149 -20.01 -28.86 -14.40
C CYS A 149 -20.20 -27.78 -15.48
N PRO A 150 -21.02 -26.75 -15.20
CA PRO A 150 -21.36 -25.74 -16.19
C PRO A 150 -20.11 -25.08 -16.80
N ALA A 151 -20.05 -25.07 -18.13
CA ALA A 151 -19.07 -24.29 -18.87
C ALA A 151 -19.41 -22.81 -18.80
N HIS A 152 -18.39 -21.96 -18.83
CA HIS A 152 -18.58 -20.54 -19.07
C HIS A 152 -18.95 -20.29 -20.55
N THR A 153 -19.68 -19.21 -20.83
CA THR A 153 -20.12 -18.85 -22.19
C THR A 153 -18.96 -18.40 -23.09
N SER A 154 -17.90 -17.86 -22.49
CA SER A 154 -16.67 -17.51 -23.21
C SER A 154 -15.86 -18.77 -23.53
N SER A 155 -15.81 -19.12 -24.82
CA SER A 155 -14.88 -20.13 -25.33
C SER A 155 -13.52 -19.52 -25.62
N TYR A 156 -12.46 -20.29 -25.37
CA TYR A 156 -11.11 -19.98 -25.80
C TYR A 156 -10.61 -21.10 -26.73
N SER A 157 -9.89 -20.73 -27.79
CA SER A 157 -9.38 -21.65 -28.81
C SER A 157 -7.87 -21.44 -29.00
N PRO A 158 -7.02 -22.04 -28.17
CA PRO A 158 -5.59 -22.10 -28.42
C PRO A 158 -5.27 -23.28 -29.35
N PRO A 159 -4.59 -23.07 -30.50
CA PRO A 159 -4.06 -24.17 -31.30
C PRO A 159 -3.04 -24.99 -30.47
N PRO A 160 -2.97 -26.34 -30.58
CA PRO A 160 -3.68 -27.26 -31.48
C PRO A 160 -4.91 -27.95 -30.83
N PHE A 161 -5.24 -27.64 -29.57
CA PHE A 161 -6.28 -28.33 -28.82
C PHE A 161 -7.61 -27.59 -29.00
N GLY A 162 -8.68 -28.29 -29.40
CA GLY A 162 -9.97 -27.67 -29.71
C GLY A 162 -10.55 -26.76 -28.63
N MET A 163 -11.68 -26.10 -28.92
CA MET A 163 -12.32 -25.15 -28.00
C MET A 163 -12.51 -25.74 -26.60
N ASN A 164 -11.73 -25.26 -25.64
CA ASN A 164 -11.86 -25.62 -24.24
C ASN A 164 -12.46 -24.43 -23.49
N THR A 165 -13.75 -24.53 -23.18
CA THR A 165 -14.46 -23.57 -22.33
C THR A 165 -14.12 -23.86 -20.87
N PRO A 166 -13.52 -22.91 -20.12
CA PRO A 166 -13.31 -23.08 -18.69
C PRO A 166 -14.65 -23.26 -17.97
N ARG A 167 -14.62 -23.88 -16.79
CA ARG A 167 -15.82 -24.01 -15.95
C ARG A 167 -16.23 -22.67 -15.33
N ALA A 168 -17.53 -22.43 -15.22
CA ALA A 168 -18.08 -21.13 -14.83
C ALA A 168 -17.56 -20.64 -13.46
N TRP A 169 -17.27 -21.55 -12.53
CA TRP A 169 -16.81 -21.19 -11.19
C TRP A 169 -15.48 -20.44 -11.16
N ILE A 170 -14.55 -20.70 -12.11
CA ILE A 170 -13.26 -19.98 -12.13
C ILE A 170 -13.45 -18.53 -12.58
N PHE A 171 -14.39 -18.26 -13.48
CA PHE A 171 -14.74 -16.89 -13.88
C PHE A 171 -15.43 -16.14 -12.74
N GLN A 172 -16.30 -16.81 -11.99
CA GLN A 172 -16.91 -16.18 -10.81
C GLN A 172 -15.86 -15.77 -9.77
N TYR A 173 -14.85 -16.62 -9.52
CA TYR A 173 -13.70 -16.25 -8.69
C TYR A 173 -13.00 -14.99 -9.21
N LEU A 174 -12.74 -14.93 -10.52
CA LEU A 174 -12.04 -13.79 -11.14
C LEU A 174 -12.88 -12.53 -11.13
N ASP A 175 -14.19 -12.61 -11.33
CA ASP A 175 -15.09 -11.47 -11.28
C ASP A 175 -15.17 -10.90 -9.85
N GLU A 176 -15.31 -11.78 -8.85
CA GLU A 176 -15.29 -11.41 -7.43
C GLU A 176 -13.95 -10.77 -7.05
N MET A 177 -12.83 -11.37 -7.47
CA MET A 177 -11.49 -10.85 -7.20
C MET A 177 -11.21 -9.55 -7.97
N SER A 178 -11.65 -9.44 -9.22
CA SER A 178 -11.52 -8.23 -10.06
C SER A 178 -12.28 -7.07 -9.43
N SER A 179 -13.50 -7.32 -8.93
CA SER A 179 -14.26 -6.32 -8.16
C SER A 179 -13.51 -5.89 -6.90
N LYS A 180 -12.91 -6.83 -6.16
CA LYS A 180 -12.12 -6.52 -4.97
C LYS A 180 -10.86 -5.71 -5.30
N LEU A 181 -10.11 -6.10 -6.32
CA LEU A 181 -8.89 -5.39 -6.76
C LEU A 181 -9.20 -3.99 -7.30
N LYS A 182 -10.40 -3.78 -7.87
CA LYS A 182 -10.84 -2.46 -8.30
C LYS A 182 -11.04 -1.50 -7.12
N ASP A 183 -11.47 -2.00 -5.98
CA ASP A 183 -11.71 -1.20 -4.76
C ASP A 183 -10.48 -1.13 -3.83
N THR A 184 -9.68 -2.19 -3.80
CA THR A 184 -8.45 -2.30 -3.01
C THR A 184 -7.37 -2.98 -3.87
N PRO A 185 -6.57 -2.21 -4.64
CA PRO A 185 -5.62 -2.76 -5.61
C PRO A 185 -4.52 -3.62 -4.99
N GLY A 186 -4.13 -3.32 -3.75
CA GLY A 186 -3.17 -4.10 -2.96
C GLY A 186 -3.80 -5.27 -2.21
N ALA A 187 -5.06 -5.62 -2.48
CA ALA A 187 -5.72 -6.74 -1.82
C ALA A 187 -4.96 -8.05 -2.05
N ASN A 188 -4.94 -8.88 -1.00
CA ASN A 188 -4.40 -10.23 -1.11
C ASN A 188 -5.26 -11.05 -2.10
N VAL A 189 -4.67 -11.44 -3.23
CA VAL A 189 -5.35 -12.29 -4.23
C VAL A 189 -5.61 -13.72 -3.72
N GLN A 190 -4.96 -14.11 -2.63
CA GLN A 190 -5.20 -15.36 -1.92
C GLN A 190 -6.22 -15.17 -0.78
N ASP A 191 -7.15 -14.22 -0.92
CA ASP A 191 -8.19 -13.97 0.07
C ASP A 191 -8.95 -15.27 0.42
N PRO A 192 -8.93 -15.72 1.69
CA PRO A 192 -9.54 -16.98 2.09
C PRO A 192 -11.05 -17.04 1.81
N SER A 193 -11.77 -15.92 1.92
CA SER A 193 -13.22 -15.88 1.70
C SER A 193 -13.57 -16.11 0.23
N ILE A 194 -12.84 -15.47 -0.69
CA ILE A 194 -13.06 -15.62 -2.13
C ILE A 194 -12.60 -17.01 -2.61
N LEU A 195 -11.44 -17.49 -2.12
CA LEU A 195 -10.95 -18.83 -2.42
C LEU A 195 -11.92 -19.92 -1.93
N LEU A 196 -12.45 -19.79 -0.71
CA LEU A 196 -13.40 -20.75 -0.15
C LEU A 196 -14.72 -20.75 -0.93
N ALA A 197 -15.23 -19.59 -1.33
CA ALA A 197 -16.43 -19.49 -2.16
C ALA A 197 -16.24 -20.21 -3.51
N ALA A 198 -15.08 -20.04 -4.14
CA ALA A 198 -14.72 -20.76 -5.37
C ALA A 198 -14.59 -22.27 -5.14
N GLN A 199 -13.99 -22.68 -4.02
CA GLN A 199 -13.87 -24.09 -3.65
C GLN A 199 -15.23 -24.76 -3.45
N VAL A 200 -16.17 -24.12 -2.75
CA VAL A 200 -17.52 -24.67 -2.54
C VAL A 200 -18.20 -24.96 -3.88
N LYS A 201 -18.06 -24.03 -4.83
CA LYS A 201 -18.57 -24.20 -6.20
C LYS A 201 -17.87 -25.34 -6.94
N ALA A 202 -16.54 -25.43 -6.85
CA ALA A 202 -15.77 -26.53 -7.45
C ALA A 202 -16.10 -27.90 -6.83
N ALA A 203 -16.27 -27.98 -5.51
CA ALA A 203 -16.58 -29.18 -4.74
C ALA A 203 -17.98 -29.73 -5.01
N SER A 204 -18.91 -28.88 -5.45
CA SER A 204 -20.26 -29.28 -5.90
C SER A 204 -20.25 -30.08 -7.22
N CYS A 205 -19.14 -30.05 -7.96
CA CYS A 205 -18.99 -30.81 -9.19
C CYS A 205 -18.90 -32.32 -8.93
N LYS A 206 -19.47 -33.12 -9.83
CA LYS A 206 -19.33 -34.59 -9.79
C LYS A 206 -18.03 -35.15 -10.42
N GLY A 207 -17.21 -34.29 -11.02
CA GLY A 207 -15.98 -34.67 -11.73
C GLY A 207 -14.72 -34.15 -11.03
N ASN A 208 -13.62 -34.02 -11.78
CA ASN A 208 -12.28 -33.76 -11.23
C ASN A 208 -12.16 -32.40 -10.52
N CYS A 209 -13.01 -31.41 -10.81
CA CYS A 209 -13.02 -30.13 -10.07
C CYS A 209 -13.24 -30.31 -8.56
N ARG A 210 -13.93 -31.37 -8.13
CA ARG A 210 -14.13 -31.63 -6.69
C ARG A 210 -12.86 -32.05 -5.98
N GLN A 211 -11.98 -32.77 -6.67
CA GLN A 211 -10.75 -33.29 -6.10
C GLN A 211 -9.58 -32.31 -6.28
N ASP A 212 -9.44 -31.75 -7.48
CA ASP A 212 -8.28 -30.95 -7.87
C ASP A 212 -8.56 -29.45 -7.93
N GLY A 213 -9.82 -29.01 -7.91
CA GLY A 213 -10.20 -27.62 -8.16
C GLY A 213 -9.53 -26.61 -7.24
N LEU A 214 -9.46 -26.88 -5.93
CA LEU A 214 -8.77 -25.99 -5.00
C LEU A 214 -7.26 -25.99 -5.22
N ARG A 215 -6.66 -27.16 -5.40
CA ARG A 215 -5.21 -27.31 -5.61
C ARG A 215 -4.78 -26.54 -6.86
N ASP A 216 -5.51 -26.73 -7.94
CA ASP A 216 -5.30 -26.05 -9.20
C ASP A 216 -5.51 -24.54 -9.08
N LEU A 217 -6.54 -24.10 -8.34
CA LEU A 217 -6.81 -22.69 -8.10
C LEU A 217 -5.66 -22.03 -7.34
N ILE A 218 -5.20 -22.64 -6.24
CA ILE A 218 -4.06 -22.12 -5.47
C ILE A 218 -2.81 -22.05 -6.35
N ARG A 219 -2.52 -23.12 -7.11
CA ARG A 219 -1.38 -23.15 -8.04
C ARG A 219 -1.46 -22.00 -9.05
N PHE A 220 -2.61 -21.81 -9.68
CA PHE A 220 -2.85 -20.70 -10.62
C PHE A 220 -2.67 -19.33 -9.95
N VAL A 221 -3.24 -19.13 -8.77
CA VAL A 221 -3.18 -17.85 -8.07
C VAL A 221 -1.73 -17.49 -7.75
N THR A 222 -0.99 -18.41 -7.15
CA THR A 222 0.39 -18.19 -6.72
C THR A 222 1.36 -18.04 -7.90
N GLU A 223 1.28 -18.91 -8.90
CA GLU A 223 2.28 -18.97 -9.97
C GLU A 223 2.03 -18.01 -11.12
N LYS A 224 0.76 -17.60 -11.34
CA LYS A 224 0.36 -16.86 -12.54
C LYS A 224 -0.39 -15.59 -12.22
N TYR A 225 -1.45 -15.66 -11.42
CA TYR A 225 -2.34 -14.53 -11.21
C TYR A 225 -1.71 -13.44 -10.35
N GLU A 226 -1.13 -13.79 -9.21
CA GLU A 226 -0.49 -12.84 -8.29
C GLU A 226 0.66 -12.06 -8.95
N PRO A 227 1.62 -12.72 -9.65
CA PRO A 227 2.67 -12.00 -10.37
C PRO A 227 2.12 -11.09 -11.46
N ALA A 228 1.08 -11.52 -12.19
CA ALA A 228 0.47 -10.71 -13.25
C ALA A 228 -0.23 -9.46 -12.70
N VAL A 229 -0.93 -9.58 -11.57
CA VAL A 229 -1.55 -8.43 -10.88
C VAL A 229 -0.48 -7.46 -10.39
N LYS A 230 0.59 -7.97 -9.75
CA LYS A 230 1.72 -7.14 -9.30
C LYS A 230 2.38 -6.40 -10.47
N ALA A 231 2.68 -7.10 -11.55
CA ALA A 231 3.28 -6.49 -12.75
C ALA A 231 2.35 -5.43 -13.38
N ALA A 232 1.03 -5.67 -13.41
CA ALA A 232 0.07 -4.70 -13.90
C ALA A 232 0.03 -3.42 -13.06
N ILE A 233 0.14 -3.54 -11.73
CA ILE A 233 0.21 -2.39 -10.81
C ILE A 233 1.55 -1.65 -10.98
N GLU A 234 2.66 -2.38 -11.07
CA GLU A 234 4.00 -1.80 -11.23
C GLU A 234 4.18 -1.05 -12.57
N ALA A 235 3.45 -1.44 -13.61
CA ALA A 235 3.44 -0.75 -14.88
C ALA A 235 2.76 0.64 -14.81
N VAL A 236 1.96 0.91 -13.76
CA VAL A 236 1.32 2.21 -13.56
C VAL A 236 2.36 3.22 -13.06
N ARG A 237 2.57 4.28 -13.85
CA ARG A 237 3.49 5.36 -13.47
C ARG A 237 2.90 6.20 -12.35
N LEU A 238 3.72 6.42 -11.32
CA LEU A 238 3.41 7.32 -10.23
C LEU A 238 4.08 8.67 -10.47
N GLU A 239 3.28 9.67 -10.81
CA GLU A 239 3.71 11.07 -10.95
C GLU A 239 3.28 11.84 -9.70
N ILE A 240 4.26 12.26 -8.90
CA ILE A 240 4.05 13.17 -7.78
C ILE A 240 4.74 14.47 -8.15
N SER A 241 3.97 15.56 -8.24
CA SER A 241 4.45 16.91 -8.45
C SER A 241 4.17 17.72 -7.18
N PHE A 242 5.18 18.42 -6.67
CA PHE A 242 5.07 19.32 -5.52
C PHE A 242 5.02 20.77 -5.99
#